data_AF-A0A6J6Q3M6-F1
#
_entry.id   AF-A0A6J6Q3M6-F1
#
_cell.length_a   1.000
_cell.length_b   1.000
_cell.length_c   1.000
_cell.angle_alpha   90.00
_cell.angle_beta   90.00
_cell.angle_gamma   90.00
#
_symmetry.space_group_name_H-M   'P 1'
#
loop_
_entity.id
_entity.type
_entity.pdbx_description
1 polymer ?
#
loop_
_entity_poly.entity_id
_entity_poly.type
_entity_poly.pdbx_seq_one_letter_code
_entity_poly.pdbx_strand_id
1 'polypeptide(L)'
;MWLLRKPAVTGRLETDFLLPVPVGSVIHLRAEILGISGRKVYSRCEGRLNAADGPVAIRAQSLFVIVDMQHFLDSAPEDYITRIQGNPALMREIDSSFEVNP
;
A
#
# COMPACT_ATOMS: atom_id res chain seq x y z
N MET A 1 -1.39 3.79 -0.07
CA MET A 1 -1.81 4.32 -1.38
C MET A 1 -3.22 4.92 -1.43
N TRP A 2 -3.92 4.95 -0.30
CA TRP A 2 -5.18 5.69 -0.13
C TRP A 2 -5.08 7.16 -0.58
N LEU A 3 -3.91 7.81 -0.38
CA LEU A 3 -3.66 9.19 -0.82
C LEU A 3 -3.80 9.40 -2.35
N LEU A 4 -3.51 8.38 -3.16
CA LEU A 4 -3.55 8.51 -4.63
C LEU A 4 -4.88 8.09 -5.25
N ARG A 5 -5.73 7.40 -4.48
CA ARG A 5 -7.04 6.87 -4.90
C ARG A 5 -7.01 6.15 -6.25
N LYS A 6 -5.89 5.49 -6.54
CA LYS A 6 -5.71 4.68 -7.73
C LYS A 6 -5.26 3.29 -7.29
N PRO A 7 -5.75 2.22 -7.93
CA PRO A 7 -5.21 0.90 -7.69
C PRO A 7 -3.73 0.89 -8.09
N ALA A 8 -2.91 0.20 -7.31
CA ALA A 8 -1.57 -0.16 -7.75
C ALA A 8 -1.12 -1.44 -7.10
N VAL A 9 -0.13 -2.03 -7.75
CA VAL A 9 0.54 -3.23 -7.30
C VAL A 9 1.99 -2.93 -6.98
N THR A 10 2.58 -3.71 -6.07
CA THR A 10 4.01 -3.63 -5.75
C THR A 10 4.82 -4.09 -6.96
N GLY A 11 5.58 -3.19 -7.57
CA GLY A 11 6.51 -3.52 -8.65
C GLY A 11 7.93 -3.83 -8.13
N ARG A 12 8.34 -3.14 -7.06
CA ARG A 12 9.59 -3.43 -6.33
C ARG A 12 9.45 -3.04 -4.87
N LEU A 13 10.02 -3.87 -3.99
CA LEU A 13 10.18 -3.57 -2.58
C LEU A 13 11.58 -3.99 -2.17
N GLU A 14 12.31 -3.06 -1.57
CA GLU A 14 13.66 -3.25 -1.07
C GLU A 14 13.68 -2.83 0.39
N THR A 15 14.31 -3.64 1.25
CA THR A 15 14.29 -3.45 2.69
C THR A 15 15.67 -3.74 3.26
N ASP A 16 16.22 -2.75 3.96
CA ASP A 16 17.44 -2.87 4.74
C ASP A 16 17.09 -3.16 6.20
N PHE A 17 17.63 -4.26 6.73
CA PHE A 17 17.51 -4.62 8.14
C PHE A 17 18.75 -4.13 8.89
N LEU A 18 18.61 -2.97 9.57
CA LEU A 18 19.71 -2.28 10.24
C LEU A 18 19.98 -2.84 11.63
N LEU A 19 18.97 -3.42 12.29
CA LEU A 19 19.05 -4.00 13.62
C LEU A 19 18.23 -5.30 13.70
N PRO A 20 18.61 -6.28 14.53
CA PRO A 20 17.75 -7.41 14.84
C PRO A 20 16.41 -6.94 15.44
N VAL A 21 15.32 -7.57 15.03
CA VAL A 21 13.97 -7.30 15.57
C VAL A 21 13.53 -8.52 16.38
N PRO A 22 13.54 -8.45 17.72
CA PRO A 22 13.07 -9.56 18.55
C PRO A 22 11.59 -9.86 18.32
N VAL A 23 11.24 -11.14 18.30
CA VAL A 23 9.84 -11.59 18.21
C VAL A 23 9.04 -10.98 19.36
N GLY A 24 7.83 -10.49 19.06
CA GLY A 24 6.96 -9.80 20.02
C GLY A 24 7.22 -8.31 20.16
N SER A 25 8.26 -7.76 19.52
CA SER A 25 8.47 -6.31 19.48
C SER A 25 7.45 -5.61 18.60
N VAL A 26 7.17 -4.34 18.90
CA VAL A 26 6.31 -3.48 18.07
C VAL A 26 7.17 -2.65 17.12
N ILE A 27 6.82 -2.61 15.84
CA ILE A 27 7.46 -1.73 14.85
C ILE A 27 6.52 -0.57 14.51
N HIS A 28 6.99 0.65 14.77
CA HIS A 28 6.33 1.88 14.38
C HIS A 28 6.81 2.27 12.97
N LEU A 29 5.94 2.07 11.98
CA LEU A 29 6.23 2.38 10.58
C LEU A 29 5.83 3.82 10.26
N ARG A 30 6.72 4.54 9.59
CA ARG A 30 6.42 5.82 8.92
C ARG A 30 6.81 5.70 7.46
N ALA A 31 5.83 5.81 6.57
CA ALA A 31 6.05 5.80 5.13
C ALA A 31 5.60 7.11 4.50
N GLU A 32 6.22 7.45 3.37
CA GLU A 32 5.86 8.61 2.57
C GLU A 32 6.02 8.33 1.07
N ILE A 33 5.21 9.02 0.27
CA ILE A 33 5.34 9.03 -1.18
C ILE A 33 6.34 10.13 -1.54
N LEU A 34 7.43 9.73 -2.21
CA LEU A 34 8.46 10.66 -2.66
C LEU A 34 8.08 11.36 -3.96
N GLY A 35 7.29 10.69 -4.80
CA GLY A 35 6.83 11.26 -6.05
C GLY A 35 6.18 10.24 -6.97
N ILE A 36 5.64 10.76 -8.08
CA ILE A 36 4.97 9.98 -9.12
C ILE A 36 5.58 10.35 -10.46
N SER A 37 5.93 9.34 -11.26
CA SER A 37 6.38 9.50 -12.64
C SER A 37 5.57 8.60 -13.55
N GLY A 38 4.61 9.17 -14.27
CA GLY A 38 3.63 8.40 -15.04
C GLY A 38 2.84 7.46 -14.14
N ARG A 39 2.92 6.15 -14.38
CA ARG A 39 2.25 5.12 -13.55
C ARG A 39 3.08 4.66 -12.35
N LYS A 40 4.30 5.18 -12.18
CA LYS A 40 5.24 4.75 -11.13
C LYS A 40 5.09 5.64 -9.90
N VAL A 41 4.87 5.03 -8.74
CA VAL A 41 4.78 5.70 -7.44
C VAL A 41 5.97 5.27 -6.60
N TYR A 42 6.85 6.21 -6.30
CA TYR A 42 8.04 5.98 -5.50
C TYR A 42 7.73 6.31 -4.05
N SER A 43 8.03 5.39 -3.14
CA SER A 43 7.81 5.57 -1.70
C SER A 43 9.03 5.13 -0.90
N ARG A 44 9.15 5.65 0.32
CA ARG A 44 10.09 5.15 1.32
C ARG A 44 9.40 4.93 2.66
N CYS A 45 10.01 4.12 3.51
CA CYS A 45 9.53 3.83 4.86
C CYS A 45 10.69 3.69 5.84
N GLU A 46 10.49 4.17 7.07
CA GLU A 46 11.31 3.81 8.24
C GLU A 46 10.48 3.01 9.24
N GLY A 47 11.07 1.95 9.80
CA GLY A 47 10.50 1.17 10.89
C GLY A 47 11.32 1.33 12.18
N ARG A 48 10.68 1.83 13.23
CA ARG A 48 11.28 2.11 14.54
C ARG A 48 10.83 1.12 15.60
N LEU A 49 11.76 0.65 16.43
CA LEU A 49 11.51 -0.40 17.41
C LEU A 49 10.89 0.17 18.70
N ASN A 50 9.78 -0.41 19.14
CA ASN A 50 9.09 -0.20 20.44
C ASN A 50 8.60 1.21 20.76
N ALA A 51 8.94 2.23 19.98
CA ALA A 51 8.43 3.60 20.10
C ALA A 51 8.47 4.34 18.75
N ALA A 52 7.67 5.41 18.62
CA ALA A 52 7.62 6.24 17.42
C ALA A 52 8.93 6.99 17.13
N ASP A 53 9.72 7.26 18.17
CA ASP A 53 11.07 7.85 18.13
C ASP A 53 12.17 6.83 18.46
N GLY A 54 11.81 5.55 18.57
CA GLY A 54 12.74 4.45 18.84
C GLY A 54 13.80 4.27 17.74
N PRO A 55 14.77 3.36 17.95
CA PRO A 55 15.85 3.14 17.01
C PRO A 55 15.31 2.61 15.68
N VAL A 56 15.88 3.07 14.56
CA VAL A 56 15.50 2.61 13.23
C VAL A 56 16.07 1.21 13.02
N ALA A 57 15.20 0.21 13.02
CA ALA A 57 15.56 -1.17 12.75
C ALA A 57 15.46 -1.51 11.26
N ILE A 58 14.61 -0.79 10.52
CA ILE A 58 14.26 -1.09 9.13
C ILE A 58 14.23 0.20 8.32
N ARG A 59 14.82 0.18 7.13
CA ARG A 59 14.54 1.16 6.06
C ARG A 59 14.03 0.41 4.85
N ALA A 60 13.04 0.98 4.17
CA ALA A 60 12.54 0.39 2.94
C ALA A 60 12.34 1.45 1.86
N GLN A 61 12.54 1.02 0.62
CA GLN A 61 12.18 1.76 -0.58
C GLN A 61 11.25 0.89 -1.42
N SER A 62 10.28 1.53 -2.08
CA SER A 62 9.34 0.81 -2.92
C SER A 62 8.95 1.58 -4.17
N LEU A 63 8.62 0.79 -5.18
CA LEU A 63 7.98 1.23 -6.40
C LEU A 63 6.64 0.51 -6.51
N PHE A 64 5.56 1.28 -6.51
CA PHE A 64 4.24 0.79 -6.88
C PHE A 64 3.92 1.21 -8.31
N VAL A 65 3.18 0.35 -9.03
CA VAL A 65 2.74 0.61 -10.40
C VAL A 65 1.23 0.74 -10.41
N ILE A 66 0.74 1.92 -10.77
CA ILE A 66 -0.68 2.20 -10.95
C ILE A 66 -1.20 1.35 -12.11
N VAL A 67 -2.30 0.65 -11.84
CA VAL A 67 -3.01 -0.23 -12.77
C VAL A 67 -4.49 0.14 -12.78
N ASP A 68 -5.19 -0.28 -13.83
CA ASP A 68 -6.65 -0.21 -13.89
C ASP A 68 -7.29 -1.34 -13.05
N MET A 69 -8.61 -1.29 -12.92
CA MET A 69 -9.36 -2.37 -12.26
C MET A 69 -9.28 -3.68 -13.06
N GLN A 70 -9.14 -3.59 -14.38
CA GLN A 70 -9.09 -4.77 -15.26
C GLN A 70 -7.93 -5.70 -14.90
N HIS A 71 -6.79 -5.15 -14.49
CA HIS A 71 -5.66 -5.90 -13.96
C HIS A 71 -6.05 -6.91 -12.87
N PHE A 72 -7.01 -6.57 -12.00
CA PHE A 72 -7.48 -7.48 -10.95
C PHE A 72 -8.58 -8.41 -11.45
N LEU A 73 -9.48 -7.92 -12.30
CA LEU A 73 -10.59 -8.71 -12.84
C LEU A 73 -10.11 -9.86 -13.73
N ASP A 74 -9.04 -9.66 -14.51
CA ASP A 74 -8.47 -10.70 -15.37
C ASP A 74 -7.90 -11.89 -14.58
N SER A 75 -7.51 -11.66 -13.33
CA SER A 75 -6.99 -12.70 -12.43
C SER A 75 -7.99 -13.09 -11.34
N ALA A 76 -9.21 -12.59 -11.42
CA ALA A 76 -10.21 -12.81 -10.39
C ALA A 76 -10.78 -14.25 -10.49
N PRO A 77 -11.04 -14.91 -9.35
CA PRO A 77 -11.86 -16.11 -9.33
C PRO A 77 -13.21 -15.89 -10.02
N GLU A 78 -13.77 -16.94 -10.65
CA GLU A 78 -15.03 -16.84 -11.42
C GLU A 78 -16.20 -16.26 -10.62
N ASP A 79 -16.22 -16.42 -9.30
CA ASP A 79 -17.28 -15.92 -8.40
C ASP A 79 -17.01 -14.51 -7.82
N TYR A 80 -15.87 -13.90 -8.12
CA TYR A 80 -15.40 -12.66 -7.49
C TYR A 80 -16.33 -11.46 -7.75
N ILE A 81 -16.79 -11.29 -8.99
CA ILE A 81 -17.69 -10.20 -9.35
C ILE A 81 -19.02 -10.33 -8.61
N THR A 82 -19.58 -11.55 -8.53
CA THR A 82 -20.81 -11.83 -7.78
C THR A 82 -20.66 -11.49 -6.29
N ARG A 83 -19.49 -11.77 -5.70
CA ARG A 83 -19.19 -11.45 -4.29
C ARG A 83 -19.02 -9.95 -4.03
N ILE A 84 -18.43 -9.21 -4.98
CA ILE A 84 -18.34 -7.74 -4.89
C ILE A 84 -19.73 -7.12 -5.03
N GLN A 85 -20.53 -7.55 -6.01
CA GLN A 85 -21.88 -7.04 -6.23
C GLN A 85 -22.80 -7.30 -5.03
N GLY A 86 -22.62 -8.42 -4.33
CA GLY A 86 -23.34 -8.74 -3.10
C GLY A 86 -22.84 -8.02 -1.85
N ASN A 87 -21.74 -7.24 -1.93
CA ASN A 87 -21.13 -6.58 -0.78
C ASN A 87 -20.92 -5.07 -1.00
N PRO A 88 -21.88 -4.23 -0.57
CA PRO A 88 -21.84 -2.77 -0.72
C PRO A 88 -20.61 -2.09 -0.10
N ALA A 89 -19.93 -2.72 0.86
CA ALA A 89 -18.72 -2.14 1.48
C ALA A 89 -17.52 -2.18 0.53
N LEU A 90 -17.36 -3.25 -0.25
CA LEU A 90 -16.26 -3.40 -1.21
C LEU A 90 -16.40 -2.44 -2.40
N MET A 91 -17.64 -2.11 -2.78
CA MET A 91 -17.91 -1.15 -3.86
C MET A 91 -17.44 0.28 -3.53
N ARG A 92 -17.43 0.70 -2.26
CA ARG A 92 -16.98 2.04 -1.84
C ARG A 92 -15.47 2.25 -1.97
N GLU A 93 -14.68 1.19 -1.82
CA GLU A 93 -13.22 1.27 -1.96
C GLU A 93 -12.76 1.36 -3.42
N ILE A 94 -13.66 1.01 -4.34
CA ILE A 94 -13.45 0.94 -5.79
C ILE A 94 -14.04 2.17 -6.50
N ASP A 95 -14.79 3.02 -5.78
CA ASP A 95 -15.48 4.16 -6.37
C ASP A 95 -14.51 5.26 -6.83
N SER A 96 -14.38 5.38 -8.15
CA SER A 96 -13.60 6.44 -8.82
C SER A 96 -14.12 7.86 -8.59
N SER A 97 -15.35 8.01 -8.08
CA SER A 97 -16.03 9.29 -7.84
C SER A 97 -16.05 9.72 -6.37
N PHE A 98 -15.46 8.92 -5.47
CA PHE A 98 -15.35 9.28 -4.05
C PHE A 98 -14.56 10.60 -3.92
N GLU A 99 -15.19 11.70 -3.50
CA GLU A 99 -14.54 12.93 -3.03
C GLU A 99 -14.22 12.78 -1.54
N VAL A 100 -13.00 13.11 -1.09
CA VAL A 100 -12.80 13.32 0.35
C VAL A 100 -13.45 14.67 0.59
N ASN A 101 -14.50 14.70 1.41
CA ASN A 101 -15.15 15.87 1.99
C ASN A 101 -14.13 17.00 2.32
N PRO A 102 -14.53 18.29 2.26
CA PRO A 102 -13.72 19.45 1.83
C PRO A 102 -12.39 19.68 2.55
#